data_AF-A0A7L0QUK0-F1
#
_entry.id   AF-A0A7L0QUK0-F1
#
_cell.length_a   1.000
_cell.length_b   1.000
_cell.length_c   1.000
_cell.angle_alpha   90.00
_cell.angle_beta   90.00
_cell.angle_gamma   90.00
#
_symmetry.space_group_name_H-M   'P 1'
#
loop_
_entity.id
_entity.type
_entity.pdbx_description
1 polymer ?
#
loop_
_entity_poly.entity_id
_entity_poly.type
_entity_poly.pdbx_seq_one_letter_code
_entity_poly.pdbx_strand_id
1 'polypeptide(L)'
;GPGLARAAPQLQELLLSGNRLRALPGGLLPPEGPPAPFPLLSRLDAADNEVAELGVDIAALPALKSLDVANNQLRELPAALADCPRLKEANFRGNQLRDKRLEKMVNGCQTKAILEYLRAGGRGKGKAESGREDVRKKKREKQQKRDNGDGEQDEVEEASKLLVKVLHISENPAPLVVKVSPGVKDVRAFIVCCVLKGVNLKPGNALKRFLTMQTKLHEDICEKRTVATIATHDLQLVKAPLTYDVQPPDELRITPLGRKEIKAKDLLRQLQMEAEEQRKQKKRQNVSGLHKYLQLLDGKDSYPCLVDAEGAVISFPPITNSEKTKIRKETRDLFLEVSSDTSLQICKDVMDTLILKIAELNRSALESKEGSGSDMESDALCGPGNLNLPLVVEQVRVVDMDGNLKVLYPSKTDLATVSSLLTVIR
;
A
#
# COMPACT_ATOMS: atom_id res chain seq x y z
N GLY A 1 -4.71 13.92 40.25
CA GLY A 1 -6.12 13.47 40.23
C GLY A 1 -6.84 14.05 39.02
N PRO A 2 -8.02 13.53 38.65
CA PRO A 2 -8.79 13.95 37.46
C PRO A 2 -9.28 15.41 37.46
N GLY A 3 -8.99 16.18 38.52
CA GLY A 3 -9.40 17.58 38.65
C GLY A 3 -8.73 18.55 37.67
N LEU A 4 -7.50 18.30 37.22
CA LEU A 4 -6.78 19.26 36.35
C LEU A 4 -7.41 19.38 34.96
N ALA A 5 -7.88 18.26 34.40
CA ALA A 5 -8.56 18.20 33.11
C ALA A 5 -9.91 18.93 33.12
N ARG A 6 -10.68 18.79 34.21
CA ARG A 6 -11.95 19.51 34.39
C ARG A 6 -11.75 21.00 34.68
N ALA A 7 -10.63 21.39 35.27
CA ALA A 7 -10.38 22.77 35.71
C ALA A 7 -9.77 23.66 34.63
N ALA A 8 -9.09 23.11 33.62
CA ALA A 8 -8.37 23.89 32.60
C ALA A 8 -8.55 23.32 31.18
N PRO A 9 -9.76 23.37 30.59
CA PRO A 9 -10.03 22.85 29.23
C PRO A 9 -9.33 23.64 28.11
N GLN A 10 -8.86 24.85 28.42
CA GLN A 10 -8.16 25.76 27.49
C GLN A 10 -6.63 25.70 27.64
N LEU A 11 -6.10 24.73 28.37
CA LEU A 11 -4.66 24.65 28.65
C LEU A 11 -3.89 24.34 27.36
N GLN A 12 -2.99 25.25 26.98
CA GLN A 12 -2.17 25.13 25.76
C GLN A 12 -0.75 24.65 26.04
N GLU A 13 -0.21 24.96 27.21
CA GLU A 13 1.13 24.57 27.64
C GLU A 13 1.08 24.04 29.07
N LEU A 14 1.72 22.90 29.30
CA LEU A 14 1.84 22.27 30.61
C LEU A 14 3.32 21.99 30.87
N LEU A 15 3.88 22.70 31.83
CA LEU A 15 5.28 22.58 32.24
C LEU A 15 5.35 21.90 33.61
N LEU A 16 5.91 20.70 33.63
CA LEU A 16 6.05 19.80 34.77
C LEU A 16 7.52 19.43 34.99
N SER A 17 8.46 20.14 34.38
CA SER A 17 9.89 19.82 34.47
C SER A 17 10.45 19.99 35.88
N GLY A 18 11.47 19.20 36.22
CA GLY A 18 12.18 19.30 37.50
C GLY A 18 11.37 18.81 38.72
N ASN A 19 10.43 17.89 38.52
CA ASN A 19 9.63 17.28 39.58
C ASN A 19 10.07 15.83 39.85
N ARG A 20 9.38 15.12 40.74
CA ARG A 20 9.63 13.69 41.05
C ARG A 20 8.49 12.81 40.60
N LEU A 21 7.94 13.09 39.42
CA LEU A 21 6.80 12.37 38.88
C LEU A 21 7.25 10.99 38.40
N ARG A 22 6.68 9.93 38.98
CA ARG A 22 6.94 8.53 38.55
C ARG A 22 6.11 8.10 37.35
N ALA A 23 5.03 8.82 37.10
CA ALA A 23 4.15 8.68 35.95
C ALA A 23 3.59 10.06 35.60
N LEU A 24 3.29 10.29 34.32
CA LEU A 24 2.50 11.46 33.95
C LEU A 24 1.13 11.38 34.65
N PRO A 25 0.57 12.49 35.13
CA PRO A 25 -0.67 12.46 35.90
C PRO A 25 -1.79 11.82 35.07
N GLY A 26 -2.37 10.72 35.57
CA GLY A 26 -3.47 9.98 34.92
C GLY A 26 -4.79 10.75 34.72
N GLY A 27 -4.76 12.08 34.85
CA GLY A 27 -5.81 12.99 34.38
C GLY A 27 -5.49 13.62 33.02
N LEU A 28 -4.27 13.44 32.46
CA LEU A 28 -3.93 13.79 31.07
C LEU A 28 -4.43 12.75 30.07
N LEU A 29 -4.78 11.55 30.55
CA LEU A 29 -5.08 10.37 29.76
C LEU A 29 -6.29 9.69 30.43
N PRO A 30 -7.43 9.51 29.72
CA PRO A 30 -8.66 9.04 30.35
C PRO A 30 -8.52 7.57 30.77
N PRO A 31 -8.98 7.17 31.97
CA PRO A 31 -9.04 5.75 32.32
C PRO A 31 -10.11 5.00 31.51
N GLU A 32 -11.27 5.62 31.21
CA GLU A 32 -12.34 5.00 30.41
C GLU A 32 -13.20 6.06 29.69
N GLY A 33 -13.18 6.07 28.34
CA GLY A 33 -14.13 6.79 27.47
C GLY A 33 -13.71 8.19 26.96
N PRO A 34 -14.20 8.63 25.77
CA PRO A 34 -14.03 10.00 25.26
C PRO A 34 -14.89 11.02 26.06
N PRO A 35 -14.46 12.30 26.16
CA PRO A 35 -13.47 12.98 25.32
C PRO A 35 -12.08 13.13 25.94
N ALA A 36 -11.08 13.38 25.09
CA ALA A 36 -9.70 13.65 25.49
C ALA A 36 -9.65 14.83 26.49
N PRO A 37 -9.00 14.66 27.66
CA PRO A 37 -9.07 15.63 28.77
C PRO A 37 -8.43 17.00 28.46
N PHE A 38 -7.60 17.11 27.42
CA PHE A 38 -6.93 18.36 27.03
C PHE A 38 -6.93 18.55 25.50
N PRO A 39 -8.02 19.08 24.91
CA PRO A 39 -8.16 19.20 23.46
C PRO A 39 -7.21 20.24 22.82
N LEU A 40 -6.68 21.17 23.62
CA LEU A 40 -5.88 22.31 23.13
C LEU A 40 -4.41 22.27 23.56
N LEU A 41 -3.98 21.23 24.28
CA LEU A 41 -2.62 21.13 24.77
C LEU A 41 -1.64 20.95 23.61
N SER A 42 -0.80 21.95 23.42
CA SER A 42 0.16 22.05 22.32
C SER A 42 1.60 21.78 22.75
N ARG A 43 1.93 22.03 24.01
CA ARG A 43 3.26 21.81 24.57
C ARG A 43 3.15 21.09 25.91
N LEU A 44 3.85 19.97 26.03
CA LEU A 44 4.00 19.23 27.28
C LEU A 44 5.49 19.10 27.58
N ASP A 45 5.94 19.74 28.64
CA ASP A 45 7.29 19.59 29.17
C ASP A 45 7.20 18.81 30.50
N ALA A 46 7.82 17.65 30.54
CA ALA A 46 7.97 16.82 31.73
C ALA A 46 9.42 16.30 31.85
N ALA A 47 10.39 17.11 31.40
CA ALA A 47 11.80 16.79 31.56
C ALA A 47 12.23 16.70 33.04
N ASP A 48 13.34 16.02 33.33
CA ASP A 48 13.92 15.92 34.68
C ASP A 48 12.90 15.43 35.73
N ASN A 49 12.32 14.26 35.46
CA ASN A 49 11.36 13.58 36.33
C ASN A 49 11.77 12.10 36.50
N GLU A 50 10.95 11.32 37.20
CA GLU A 50 11.20 9.89 37.45
C GLU A 50 10.25 8.99 36.62
N VAL A 51 9.77 9.47 35.47
CA VAL A 51 8.72 8.78 34.70
C VAL A 51 9.27 7.48 34.12
N ALA A 52 8.70 6.35 34.54
CA ALA A 52 9.17 5.02 34.12
C ALA A 52 8.53 4.54 32.80
N GLU A 53 7.28 4.97 32.54
CA GLU A 53 6.50 4.52 31.39
C GLU A 53 5.69 5.67 30.80
N LEU A 54 5.57 5.67 29.47
CA LEU A 54 4.73 6.59 28.73
C LEU A 54 3.53 5.82 28.19
N GLY A 55 2.31 6.20 28.58
CA GLY A 55 1.08 5.54 28.14
C GLY A 55 0.84 5.69 26.64
N VAL A 56 0.18 4.70 26.04
CA VAL A 56 -0.24 4.72 24.62
C VAL A 56 -1.21 5.87 24.32
N ASP A 57 -1.93 6.33 25.34
CA ASP A 57 -2.97 7.34 25.25
C ASP A 57 -2.42 8.75 24.97
N ILE A 58 -1.10 8.96 24.98
CA ILE A 58 -0.50 10.25 24.57
C ILE A 58 -0.84 10.62 23.12
N ALA A 59 -1.15 9.62 22.29
CA ALA A 59 -1.66 9.81 20.93
C ALA A 59 -3.04 10.46 20.89
N ALA A 60 -3.81 10.38 21.97
CA ALA A 60 -5.15 10.96 22.06
C ALA A 60 -5.16 12.49 22.22
N LEU A 61 -4.00 13.15 22.29
CA LEU A 61 -3.87 14.60 22.37
C LEU A 61 -3.86 15.22 20.95
N PRO A 62 -4.96 15.82 20.46
CA PRO A 62 -5.10 16.22 19.06
C PRO A 62 -4.27 17.44 18.68
N ALA A 63 -3.87 18.27 19.66
CA ALA A 63 -3.18 19.53 19.45
C ALA A 63 -1.67 19.50 19.78
N LEU A 64 -1.13 18.38 20.28
CA LEU A 64 0.23 18.31 20.81
C LEU A 64 1.27 18.49 19.69
N LYS A 65 2.11 19.52 19.82
CA LYS A 65 3.17 19.90 18.88
C LYS A 65 4.56 19.63 19.42
N SER A 66 4.76 19.83 20.72
CA SER A 66 6.06 19.71 21.38
C SER A 66 5.93 18.86 22.65
N LEU A 67 6.76 17.82 22.75
CA LEU A 67 6.82 16.91 23.89
C LEU A 67 8.26 16.81 24.41
N ASP A 68 8.51 17.26 25.63
CA ASP A 68 9.80 17.03 26.29
C ASP A 68 9.61 16.06 27.46
N VAL A 69 10.31 14.93 27.41
CA VAL A 69 10.38 13.93 28.49
C VAL A 69 11.83 13.50 28.70
N ALA A 70 12.77 14.42 28.48
CA ALA A 70 14.19 14.16 28.70
C ALA A 70 14.50 13.85 30.16
N ASN A 71 15.61 13.14 30.42
CA ASN A 71 16.11 12.81 31.75
C ASN A 71 15.05 12.14 32.66
N ASN A 72 14.35 11.16 32.11
CA ASN A 72 13.39 10.33 32.82
C ASN A 72 13.90 8.87 32.88
N GLN A 73 13.06 7.94 33.37
CA GLN A 73 13.40 6.53 33.53
C GLN A 73 12.71 5.64 32.48
N LEU A 74 12.38 6.21 31.30
CA LEU A 74 11.65 5.49 30.25
C LEU A 74 12.50 4.36 29.68
N ARG A 75 11.92 3.15 29.65
CA ARG A 75 12.57 1.96 29.08
C ARG A 75 12.17 1.68 27.63
N GLU A 76 10.96 2.07 27.26
CA GLU A 76 10.39 1.89 25.92
C GLU A 76 9.57 3.13 25.55
N LEU A 77 9.45 3.39 24.25
CA LEU A 77 8.59 4.44 23.72
C LEU A 77 7.41 3.78 22.98
N PRO A 78 6.16 4.14 23.27
CA PRO A 78 5.01 3.55 22.62
C PRO A 78 4.98 3.94 21.13
N ALA A 79 4.66 2.97 20.26
CA ALA A 79 4.53 3.22 18.82
C ALA A 79 3.48 4.30 18.50
N ALA A 80 2.45 4.41 19.36
CA ALA A 80 1.38 5.40 19.28
C ALA A 80 1.89 6.86 19.27
N LEU A 81 3.10 7.15 19.78
CA LEU A 81 3.72 8.48 19.65
C LEU A 81 3.89 8.92 18.17
N ALA A 82 4.06 7.97 17.26
CA ALA A 82 4.19 8.23 15.83
C ALA A 82 2.86 8.57 15.15
N ASP A 83 1.74 8.33 15.84
CA ASP A 83 0.37 8.57 15.37
C ASP A 83 -0.19 9.91 15.87
N CYS A 84 0.57 10.65 16.69
CA CYS A 84 0.23 12.01 17.09
C CYS A 84 0.13 12.94 15.85
N PRO A 85 -1.02 13.56 15.56
CA PRO A 85 -1.28 14.22 14.27
C PRO A 85 -0.48 15.51 14.07
N ARG A 86 -0.01 16.16 15.14
CA ARG A 86 0.63 17.48 15.09
C ARG A 86 2.01 17.53 15.76
N LEU A 87 2.56 16.40 16.21
CA LEU A 87 3.82 16.34 16.94
C LEU A 87 4.99 16.64 15.99
N LYS A 88 5.70 17.74 16.24
CA LYS A 88 6.84 18.21 15.43
C LYS A 88 8.16 18.05 16.18
N GLU A 89 8.13 18.27 17.48
CA GLU A 89 9.30 18.29 18.34
C GLU A 89 9.08 17.30 19.48
N ALA A 90 10.01 16.35 19.63
CA ALA A 90 9.97 15.44 20.75
C ALA A 90 11.39 15.17 21.25
N ASN A 91 11.58 15.30 22.56
CA ASN A 91 12.86 15.11 23.21
C ASN A 91 12.75 13.96 24.22
N PHE A 92 13.52 12.90 23.96
CA PHE A 92 13.55 11.68 24.78
C PHE A 92 14.95 11.41 25.36
N ARG A 93 15.88 12.38 25.29
CA ARG A 93 17.28 12.19 25.68
C ARG A 93 17.41 11.88 27.18
N GLY A 94 18.48 11.20 27.57
CA GLY A 94 18.72 10.88 28.98
C GLY A 94 17.77 9.84 29.59
N ASN A 95 17.07 9.05 28.76
CA ASN A 95 16.25 7.92 29.19
C ASN A 95 16.99 6.58 29.00
N GLN A 96 16.63 5.56 29.77
CA GLN A 96 17.26 4.22 29.77
C GLN A 96 16.57 3.26 28.79
N LEU A 97 16.51 3.62 27.51
CA LEU A 97 15.81 2.85 26.49
C LEU A 97 16.45 1.47 26.27
N ARG A 98 15.61 0.43 26.23
CA ARG A 98 16.03 -0.97 25.98
C ARG A 98 16.61 -1.15 24.58
N ASP A 99 16.03 -0.48 23.60
CA ASP A 99 16.52 -0.51 22.22
C ASP A 99 17.74 0.44 22.08
N LYS A 100 18.94 -0.16 22.05
CA LYS A 100 20.22 0.54 21.89
C LYS A 100 20.35 1.30 20.57
N ARG A 101 19.60 0.91 19.53
CA ARG A 101 19.57 1.65 18.26
C ARG A 101 18.69 2.89 18.41
N LEU A 102 17.52 2.75 19.02
CA LEU A 102 16.64 3.87 19.33
C LEU A 102 17.33 4.88 20.26
N GLU A 103 18.03 4.40 21.29
CA GLU A 103 18.83 5.24 22.21
C GLU A 103 19.86 6.10 21.47
N LYS A 104 20.58 5.53 20.49
CA LYS A 104 21.51 6.30 19.63
C LYS A 104 20.79 7.32 18.75
N MET A 105 19.63 6.96 18.20
CA MET A 105 18.85 7.84 17.34
C MET A 105 18.29 9.04 18.11
N VAL A 106 17.84 8.84 19.35
CA VAL A 106 17.33 9.91 20.22
C VAL A 106 18.41 10.96 20.52
N ASN A 107 19.68 10.54 20.61
CA ASN A 107 20.78 11.45 20.89
C ASN A 107 21.31 12.20 19.64
N GLY A 108 21.08 11.69 18.43
CA GLY A 108 21.73 12.23 17.21
C GLY A 108 20.82 12.53 16.02
N CYS A 109 19.55 12.12 16.02
CA CYS A 109 18.65 12.26 14.88
C CYS A 109 17.50 13.24 15.15
N GLN A 110 16.92 13.77 14.07
CA GLN A 110 15.72 14.62 14.13
C GLN A 110 14.49 13.82 14.58
N THR A 111 13.54 14.47 15.26
CA THR A 111 12.27 13.90 15.75
C THR A 111 11.56 13.03 14.72
N LYS A 112 11.51 13.48 13.46
CA LYS A 112 10.85 12.76 12.36
C LYS A 112 11.40 11.36 12.13
N ALA A 113 12.72 11.19 12.22
CA ALA A 113 13.37 9.88 12.02
C ALA A 113 13.08 8.92 13.19
N ILE A 114 12.95 9.45 14.41
CA ILE A 114 12.59 8.68 15.60
C ILE A 114 11.14 8.19 15.48
N LEU A 115 10.21 9.06 15.11
CA LEU A 115 8.79 8.70 14.90
C LEU A 115 8.61 7.69 13.77
N GLU A 116 9.36 7.82 12.67
CA GLU A 116 9.34 6.85 11.57
C GLU A 116 9.89 5.48 11.99
N TYR A 117 10.92 5.46 12.84
CA TYR A 117 11.45 4.23 13.42
C TYR A 117 10.45 3.52 14.32
N LEU A 118 9.72 4.28 15.15
CA LEU A 118 8.65 3.76 16.00
C LEU A 118 7.46 3.24 15.18
N ARG A 119 7.06 3.96 14.12
CA ARG A 119 6.00 3.53 13.18
C ARG A 119 6.35 2.22 12.47
N ALA A 120 7.62 2.01 12.16
CA ALA A 120 8.11 0.79 11.53
C ALA A 120 8.29 -0.40 12.50
N GLY A 121 8.00 -0.22 13.80
CA GLY A 121 8.03 -1.28 14.81
C GLY A 121 9.43 -1.78 15.19
N GLY A 122 10.48 -0.97 14.95
CA GLY A 122 11.87 -1.30 15.25
C GLY A 122 12.50 -2.29 14.26
N ARG A 123 13.57 -1.88 13.58
CA ARG A 123 14.36 -2.75 12.68
C ARG A 123 15.54 -3.36 13.45
N GLY A 124 15.29 -4.40 14.24
CA GLY A 124 16.34 -5.14 14.95
C GLY A 124 15.84 -6.41 15.63
N LYS A 125 16.52 -7.53 15.40
CA LYS A 125 16.26 -8.86 15.99
C LYS A 125 15.97 -8.80 17.50
N GLY A 126 14.85 -9.39 17.94
CA GLY A 126 14.58 -9.57 19.37
C GLY A 126 13.13 -9.79 19.81
N LYS A 127 12.27 -10.44 19.02
CA LYS A 127 10.95 -10.93 19.51
C LYS A 127 11.02 -12.45 19.71
N ALA A 128 11.47 -12.89 20.88
CA ALA A 128 11.39 -14.32 21.24
C ALA A 128 10.90 -14.60 22.68
N GLU A 129 10.89 -13.65 23.62
CA GLU A 129 10.60 -14.02 25.02
C GLU A 129 9.41 -13.32 25.69
N SER A 130 8.96 -12.14 25.24
CA SER A 130 7.82 -11.46 25.91
C SER A 130 6.43 -11.99 25.50
N GLY A 131 6.33 -12.78 24.43
CA GLY A 131 5.04 -13.21 23.88
C GLY A 131 4.41 -14.45 24.53
N ARG A 132 5.11 -15.14 25.43
CA ARG A 132 4.63 -16.43 25.98
C ARG A 132 3.77 -16.29 27.24
N GLU A 133 3.87 -15.18 27.99
CA GLU A 133 3.03 -14.97 29.18
C GLU A 133 1.67 -14.32 28.84
N ASP A 134 1.64 -13.34 27.93
CA ASP A 134 0.38 -12.67 27.53
C ASP A 134 -0.60 -13.61 26.80
N VAL A 135 -0.07 -14.58 26.04
CA VAL A 135 -0.91 -15.57 25.35
C VAL A 135 -1.54 -16.56 26.34
N ARG A 136 -0.89 -16.87 27.47
CA ARG A 136 -1.45 -17.73 28.52
C ARG A 136 -2.51 -17.02 29.36
N LYS A 137 -2.39 -15.71 29.57
CA LYS A 137 -3.40 -14.90 30.28
C LYS A 137 -4.63 -14.66 29.39
N LYS A 138 -4.44 -14.30 28.11
CA LYS A 138 -5.54 -14.16 27.12
C LYS A 138 -6.30 -15.46 26.87
N LYS A 139 -5.65 -16.63 26.95
CA LYS A 139 -6.35 -17.92 26.77
C LYS A 139 -7.24 -18.30 27.96
N ARG A 140 -6.91 -17.87 29.19
CA ARG A 140 -7.76 -18.05 30.38
C ARG A 140 -8.94 -17.08 30.42
N GLU A 141 -8.76 -15.84 29.97
CA GLU A 141 -9.86 -14.85 29.89
C GLU A 141 -10.82 -15.15 28.73
N LYS A 142 -10.32 -15.67 27.59
CA LYS A 142 -11.17 -16.04 26.44
C LYS A 142 -12.01 -17.31 26.68
N GLN A 143 -11.69 -18.09 27.71
CA GLN A 143 -12.47 -19.27 28.08
C GLN A 143 -13.55 -18.97 29.14
N GLN A 144 -13.46 -17.84 29.85
CA GLN A 144 -14.53 -17.33 30.72
C GLN A 144 -15.52 -16.40 30.00
N LYS A 145 -15.12 -15.74 28.90
CA LYS A 145 -16.04 -14.89 28.10
C LYS A 145 -16.95 -15.65 27.13
N ARG A 146 -16.71 -16.94 26.87
CA ARG A 146 -17.58 -17.76 26.01
C ARG A 146 -18.91 -18.16 26.64
N ASP A 147 -19.14 -17.79 27.90
CA ASP A 147 -20.35 -18.16 28.63
C ASP A 147 -21.33 -16.99 28.80
N ASN A 148 -21.07 -15.79 28.26
CA ASN A 148 -22.02 -14.68 28.30
C ASN A 148 -21.91 -13.76 27.07
N GLY A 149 -22.86 -13.93 26.14
CA GLY A 149 -23.43 -12.90 25.28
C GLY A 149 -22.51 -12.20 24.28
N ASP A 150 -22.27 -12.82 23.12
CA ASP A 150 -21.69 -12.20 21.92
C ASP A 150 -22.77 -11.44 21.13
N GLY A 151 -22.44 -10.23 20.65
CA GLY A 151 -23.29 -9.51 19.70
C GLY A 151 -22.67 -8.26 19.07
N GLU A 152 -21.91 -7.45 19.82
CA GLU A 152 -21.61 -6.08 19.36
C GLU A 152 -20.12 -5.78 19.06
N GLN A 153 -19.17 -6.64 19.45
CA GLN A 153 -17.74 -6.37 19.25
C GLN A 153 -17.18 -6.86 17.90
N ASP A 154 -17.84 -7.82 17.23
CA ASP A 154 -17.39 -8.32 15.92
C ASP A 154 -17.75 -7.37 14.77
N GLU A 155 -18.78 -6.52 14.90
CA GLU A 155 -19.23 -5.62 13.84
C GLU A 155 -18.24 -4.46 13.56
N VAL A 156 -17.53 -3.99 14.59
CA VAL A 156 -16.62 -2.83 14.48
C VAL A 156 -15.26 -3.22 13.87
N GLU A 157 -14.78 -4.45 14.08
CA GLU A 157 -13.58 -4.97 13.43
C GLU A 157 -13.82 -5.34 11.95
N GLU A 158 -15.05 -5.72 11.58
CA GLU A 158 -15.42 -5.90 10.17
C GLU A 158 -15.52 -4.57 9.40
N ALA A 159 -16.01 -3.50 10.02
CA ALA A 159 -16.26 -2.21 9.36
C ALA A 159 -15.00 -1.48 8.86
N SER A 160 -13.81 -1.87 9.32
CA SER A 160 -12.52 -1.27 8.93
C SER A 160 -11.81 -1.99 7.77
N LYS A 161 -12.28 -3.18 7.37
CA LYS A 161 -11.67 -3.96 6.30
C LYS A 161 -12.09 -3.43 4.93
N LEU A 162 -11.14 -3.45 3.98
CA LEU A 162 -11.43 -3.06 2.60
C LEU A 162 -12.31 -4.12 1.95
N LEU A 163 -13.48 -3.74 1.44
CA LEU A 163 -14.41 -4.67 0.79
C LEU A 163 -14.02 -4.85 -0.68
N VAL A 164 -13.64 -6.08 -1.04
CA VAL A 164 -13.43 -6.50 -2.42
C VAL A 164 -14.35 -7.66 -2.73
N LYS A 165 -15.22 -7.49 -3.73
CA LYS A 165 -16.05 -8.58 -4.25
C LYS A 165 -15.32 -9.27 -5.38
N VAL A 166 -15.13 -10.58 -5.29
CA VAL A 166 -14.60 -11.40 -6.39
C VAL A 166 -15.79 -11.92 -7.19
N LEU A 167 -15.88 -11.53 -8.46
CA LEU A 167 -16.86 -12.11 -9.37
C LEU A 167 -16.30 -13.39 -9.98
N HIS A 168 -16.98 -14.49 -9.68
CA HIS A 168 -16.68 -15.79 -10.26
C HIS A 168 -17.09 -15.86 -11.72
N ILE A 169 -16.33 -16.65 -12.48
CA ILE A 169 -16.53 -16.81 -13.92
C ILE A 169 -17.92 -17.36 -14.30
N SER A 170 -18.57 -18.08 -13.38
CA SER A 170 -19.94 -18.60 -13.53
C SER A 170 -21.01 -17.52 -13.52
N GLU A 171 -20.71 -16.35 -12.95
CA GLU A 171 -21.64 -15.22 -12.82
C GLU A 171 -21.42 -14.16 -13.91
N ASN A 172 -20.34 -14.29 -14.70
CA ASN A 172 -20.03 -13.38 -15.79
C ASN A 172 -20.35 -14.03 -17.16
N PRO A 173 -21.30 -13.51 -17.94
CA PRO A 173 -21.69 -14.09 -19.22
C PRO A 173 -20.59 -14.01 -20.32
N ALA A 174 -19.55 -13.18 -20.15
CA ALA A 174 -18.45 -13.06 -21.13
C ALA A 174 -17.10 -12.77 -20.43
N PRO A 175 -16.48 -13.76 -19.77
CA PRO A 175 -15.23 -13.54 -19.06
C PRO A 175 -14.07 -13.33 -20.04
N LEU A 176 -13.20 -12.39 -19.71
CA LEU A 176 -11.99 -12.13 -20.50
C LEU A 176 -11.07 -13.36 -20.48
N VAL A 177 -10.60 -13.75 -21.66
CA VAL A 177 -9.69 -14.88 -21.85
C VAL A 177 -8.41 -14.39 -22.51
N VAL A 178 -7.28 -14.80 -21.95
CA VAL A 178 -5.94 -14.59 -22.49
C VAL A 178 -5.40 -15.93 -22.98
N LYS A 179 -5.11 -16.03 -24.26
CA LYS A 179 -4.46 -17.20 -24.87
C LYS A 179 -2.96 -17.04 -24.81
N VAL A 180 -2.25 -18.11 -24.47
CA VAL A 180 -0.79 -18.10 -24.31
C VAL A 180 -0.16 -18.96 -25.40
N SER A 181 0.77 -18.38 -26.15
CA SER A 181 1.54 -19.11 -27.15
C SER A 181 2.66 -19.93 -26.50
N PRO A 182 3.08 -21.07 -27.09
CA PRO A 182 4.12 -21.91 -26.49
C PRO A 182 5.50 -21.25 -26.45
N GLY A 183 5.79 -20.33 -27.38
CA GLY A 183 7.10 -19.66 -27.51
C GLY A 183 7.43 -18.70 -26.36
N VAL A 184 6.43 -18.28 -25.57
CA VAL A 184 6.67 -17.42 -24.40
C VAL A 184 7.49 -18.12 -23.31
N LYS A 185 7.52 -19.46 -23.28
CA LYS A 185 8.24 -20.23 -22.26
C LYS A 185 9.74 -19.92 -22.22
N ASP A 186 10.35 -19.67 -23.38
CA ASP A 186 11.79 -19.45 -23.51
C ASP A 186 12.19 -17.99 -23.20
N VAL A 187 11.22 -17.08 -23.23
CA VAL A 187 11.47 -15.64 -23.07
C VAL A 187 10.97 -15.13 -21.71
N ARG A 188 9.70 -15.38 -21.38
CA ARG A 188 9.01 -14.94 -20.17
C ARG A 188 7.75 -15.79 -19.93
N ALA A 189 7.92 -16.92 -19.24
CA ALA A 189 6.96 -18.02 -19.24
C ALA A 189 5.62 -17.77 -18.54
N PHE A 190 5.55 -16.87 -17.56
CA PHE A 190 4.40 -16.75 -16.67
C PHE A 190 3.68 -15.41 -16.83
N ILE A 191 2.35 -15.48 -16.90
CA ILE A 191 1.45 -14.32 -16.89
C ILE A 191 0.24 -14.59 -16.00
N VAL A 192 -0.13 -13.59 -15.20
CA VAL A 192 -1.32 -13.57 -14.36
C VAL A 192 -2.11 -12.31 -14.70
N CYS A 193 -3.42 -12.46 -14.87
CA CYS A 193 -4.30 -11.35 -15.22
C CYS A 193 -5.52 -11.31 -14.31
N CYS A 194 -6.08 -10.12 -14.10
CA CYS A 194 -7.42 -9.93 -13.55
C CYS A 194 -8.05 -8.65 -14.09
N VAL A 195 -9.36 -8.52 -13.93
CA VAL A 195 -10.06 -7.27 -14.18
C VAL A 195 -10.49 -6.67 -12.85
N LEU A 196 -10.25 -5.39 -12.65
CA LEU A 196 -10.64 -4.66 -11.45
C LEU A 196 -11.61 -3.53 -11.84
N LYS A 197 -12.87 -3.66 -11.42
CA LYS A 197 -13.94 -2.69 -11.68
C LYS A 197 -14.22 -1.81 -10.47
N GLY A 198 -14.67 -0.59 -10.73
CA GLY A 198 -15.06 0.38 -9.69
C GLY A 198 -13.90 1.20 -9.11
N VAL A 199 -12.79 1.31 -9.83
CA VAL A 199 -11.66 2.17 -9.43
C VAL A 199 -12.02 3.62 -9.68
N ASN A 200 -11.74 4.51 -8.72
CA ASN A 200 -12.01 5.94 -8.86
C ASN A 200 -10.71 6.77 -8.97
N LEU A 201 -10.35 7.14 -10.20
CA LEU A 201 -9.13 7.93 -10.49
C LEU A 201 -9.40 9.43 -10.72
N LYS A 202 -10.67 9.87 -10.67
CA LYS A 202 -11.09 11.26 -10.92
C LYS A 202 -10.63 12.27 -9.85
N PRO A 203 -10.72 11.99 -8.54
CA PRO A 203 -10.50 13.00 -7.51
C PRO A 203 -9.05 13.50 -7.43
N GLY A 204 -8.87 14.82 -7.44
CA GLY A 204 -7.61 15.49 -7.13
C GLY A 204 -6.39 14.91 -7.84
N ASN A 205 -5.46 14.34 -7.04
CA ASN A 205 -4.21 13.75 -7.51
C ASN A 205 -4.23 12.20 -7.55
N ALA A 206 -5.40 11.56 -7.51
CA ALA A 206 -5.56 10.11 -7.42
C ALA A 206 -4.81 9.36 -8.54
N LEU A 207 -4.96 9.77 -9.80
CA LEU A 207 -4.21 9.18 -10.92
C LEU A 207 -2.69 9.27 -10.74
N LYS A 208 -2.17 10.42 -10.26
CA LYS A 208 -0.73 10.58 -10.00
C LYS A 208 -0.26 9.68 -8.86
N ARG A 209 -1.07 9.55 -7.81
CA ARG A 209 -0.79 8.64 -6.68
C ARG A 209 -0.79 7.19 -7.15
N PHE A 210 -1.74 6.79 -8.00
CA PHE A 210 -1.80 5.46 -8.61
C PHE A 210 -0.53 5.16 -9.43
N LEU A 211 -0.13 6.06 -10.33
CA LEU A 211 1.09 5.89 -11.14
C LEU A 211 2.36 5.87 -10.27
N THR A 212 2.42 6.68 -9.22
CA THR A 212 3.55 6.70 -8.29
C THR A 212 3.62 5.39 -7.49
N MET A 213 2.47 4.87 -7.05
CA MET A 213 2.37 3.60 -6.35
C MET A 213 2.82 2.44 -7.24
N GLN A 214 2.38 2.42 -8.51
CA GLN A 214 2.82 1.41 -9.48
C GLN A 214 4.34 1.43 -9.69
N THR A 215 4.93 2.62 -9.90
CA THR A 215 6.39 2.77 -10.02
C THR A 215 7.12 2.27 -8.77
N LYS A 216 6.58 2.56 -7.57
CA LYS A 216 7.15 2.08 -6.32
C LYS A 216 7.09 0.56 -6.20
N LEU A 217 5.97 -0.07 -6.58
CA LEU A 217 5.89 -1.55 -6.63
C LEU A 217 6.90 -2.15 -7.61
N HIS A 218 7.10 -1.51 -8.77
CA HIS A 218 8.14 -1.94 -9.71
C HIS A 218 9.55 -1.88 -9.11
N GLU A 219 9.85 -0.86 -8.30
CA GLU A 219 11.16 -0.71 -7.65
C GLU A 219 11.36 -1.68 -6.48
N ASP A 220 10.31 -1.90 -5.68
CA ASP A 220 10.35 -2.69 -4.45
C ASP A 220 10.16 -4.19 -4.74
N ILE A 221 8.92 -4.64 -4.96
CA ILE A 221 8.56 -6.07 -5.04
C ILE A 221 8.92 -6.70 -6.39
N CYS A 222 9.05 -5.91 -7.46
CA CYS A 222 9.45 -6.41 -8.77
C CYS A 222 10.96 -6.28 -9.05
N GLU A 223 11.75 -5.87 -8.05
CA GLU A 223 13.21 -5.68 -8.15
C GLU A 223 13.66 -4.82 -9.34
N LYS A 224 12.95 -3.71 -9.61
CA LYS A 224 13.15 -2.83 -10.78
C LYS A 224 12.84 -3.52 -12.10
N ARG A 225 11.69 -4.22 -12.11
CA ARG A 225 11.11 -4.95 -13.25
C ARG A 225 11.91 -6.16 -13.72
N THR A 226 12.92 -6.60 -12.97
CA THR A 226 13.72 -7.74 -13.36
C THR A 226 12.99 -9.05 -13.13
N VAL A 227 12.36 -9.19 -11.96
CA VAL A 227 11.69 -10.42 -11.55
C VAL A 227 10.25 -10.47 -12.05
N ALA A 228 9.53 -9.35 -11.97
CA ALA A 228 8.12 -9.26 -12.39
C ALA A 228 7.86 -7.93 -13.11
N THR A 229 6.84 -7.88 -13.95
CA THR A 229 6.42 -6.63 -14.60
C THR A 229 4.92 -6.48 -14.46
N ILE A 230 4.52 -5.42 -13.76
CA ILE A 230 3.12 -5.00 -13.66
C ILE A 230 2.80 -4.10 -14.85
N ALA A 231 1.70 -4.39 -15.52
CA ALA A 231 1.11 -3.49 -16.50
C ALA A 231 -0.39 -3.36 -16.27
N THR A 232 -0.89 -2.16 -16.57
CA THR A 232 -2.25 -1.74 -16.23
C THR A 232 -2.84 -1.03 -17.44
N HIS A 233 -4.04 -1.44 -17.81
CA HIS A 233 -4.70 -1.04 -19.04
C HIS A 233 -6.12 -0.56 -18.74
N ASP A 234 -6.61 0.42 -19.49
CA ASP A 234 -8.03 0.77 -19.47
C ASP A 234 -8.84 -0.32 -20.16
N LEU A 235 -9.72 -1.00 -19.42
CA LEU A 235 -10.50 -2.12 -19.93
C LEU A 235 -11.39 -1.73 -21.12
N GLN A 236 -11.89 -0.49 -21.16
CA GLN A 236 -12.79 -0.04 -22.22
C GLN A 236 -12.09 0.04 -23.59
N LEU A 237 -10.76 0.20 -23.56
CA LEU A 237 -9.93 0.32 -24.76
C LEU A 237 -9.36 -1.03 -25.21
N VAL A 238 -9.48 -2.08 -24.38
CA VAL A 238 -8.95 -3.41 -24.66
C VAL A 238 -9.97 -4.23 -25.47
N LYS A 239 -9.52 -4.87 -26.55
CA LYS A 239 -10.34 -5.72 -27.42
C LYS A 239 -10.04 -7.19 -27.19
N ALA A 240 -11.00 -7.93 -26.65
CA ALA A 240 -10.89 -9.38 -26.42
C ALA A 240 -11.21 -10.20 -27.68
N PRO A 241 -10.66 -11.44 -27.83
CA PRO A 241 -9.73 -12.13 -26.93
C PRO A 241 -8.29 -11.60 -27.03
N LEU A 242 -7.53 -11.76 -25.95
CA LEU A 242 -6.12 -11.35 -25.89
C LEU A 242 -5.20 -12.54 -26.13
N THR A 243 -4.06 -12.28 -26.76
CA THR A 243 -3.04 -13.31 -27.00
C THR A 243 -1.69 -12.84 -26.45
N TYR A 244 -1.16 -13.58 -25.48
CA TYR A 244 0.20 -13.41 -24.98
C TYR A 244 1.14 -14.27 -25.84
N ASP A 245 1.93 -13.59 -26.65
CA ASP A 245 2.73 -14.20 -27.71
C ASP A 245 4.17 -13.69 -27.71
N VAL A 246 5.03 -14.30 -28.51
CA VAL A 246 6.38 -13.82 -28.81
C VAL A 246 6.48 -13.43 -30.28
N GLN A 247 7.09 -12.28 -30.55
CA GLN A 247 7.35 -11.84 -31.92
C GLN A 247 8.83 -11.48 -32.10
N PRO A 248 9.38 -11.63 -33.32
CA PRO A 248 10.72 -11.15 -33.63
C PRO A 248 10.85 -9.63 -33.40
N PRO A 249 12.01 -9.15 -32.91
CA PRO A 249 12.24 -7.73 -32.64
C PRO A 249 12.02 -6.78 -33.85
N ASP A 250 12.19 -7.30 -35.06
CA ASP A 250 12.08 -6.55 -36.32
C ASP A 250 10.62 -6.43 -36.83
N GLU A 251 9.73 -7.29 -36.34
CA GLU A 251 8.30 -7.35 -36.70
C GLU A 251 7.40 -6.73 -35.64
N LEU A 252 7.78 -6.82 -34.36
CA LEU A 252 7.00 -6.29 -33.25
C LEU A 252 6.95 -4.76 -33.34
N ARG A 253 5.74 -4.22 -33.53
CA ARG A 253 5.45 -2.78 -33.56
C ARG A 253 4.58 -2.40 -32.37
N ILE A 254 4.98 -1.34 -31.67
CA ILE A 254 4.21 -0.80 -30.56
C ILE A 254 4.18 0.72 -30.64
N THR A 255 3.09 1.33 -30.18
CA THR A 255 3.01 2.77 -29.94
C THR A 255 3.21 3.00 -28.44
N PRO A 256 4.45 3.20 -27.97
CA PRO A 256 4.72 3.30 -26.55
C PRO A 256 4.21 4.65 -26.00
N LEU A 257 3.98 4.70 -24.69
CA LEU A 257 3.42 5.87 -24.03
C LEU A 257 4.20 7.15 -24.38
N GLY A 258 3.48 8.14 -24.92
CA GLY A 258 4.04 9.45 -25.28
C GLY A 258 4.97 9.50 -26.50
N ARG A 259 5.10 8.43 -27.30
CA ARG A 259 5.85 8.45 -28.56
C ARG A 259 5.00 7.92 -29.73
N LYS A 260 5.53 8.06 -30.95
CA LYS A 260 4.93 7.50 -32.17
C LYS A 260 5.19 5.99 -32.25
N GLU A 261 4.44 5.32 -33.12
CA GLU A 261 4.66 3.91 -33.42
C GLU A 261 6.11 3.65 -33.85
N ILE A 262 6.72 2.64 -33.24
CA ILE A 262 8.11 2.27 -33.44
C ILE A 262 8.27 0.75 -33.34
N LYS A 263 9.30 0.21 -34.00
CA LYS A 263 9.68 -1.19 -33.86
C LYS A 263 10.31 -1.46 -32.50
N ALA A 264 10.14 -2.67 -31.97
CA ALA A 264 10.64 -3.06 -30.67
C ALA A 264 12.16 -2.92 -30.55
N LYS A 265 12.90 -3.35 -31.58
CA LYS A 265 14.35 -3.24 -31.67
C LYS A 265 14.85 -1.80 -31.60
N ASP A 266 14.22 -0.90 -32.35
CA ASP A 266 14.58 0.52 -32.37
C ASP A 266 14.26 1.20 -31.04
N LEU A 267 13.11 0.85 -30.45
CA LEU A 267 12.71 1.33 -29.12
C LEU A 267 13.70 0.89 -28.05
N LEU A 268 14.10 -0.39 -28.03
CA LEU A 268 15.06 -0.90 -27.06
C LEU A 268 16.40 -0.18 -27.19
N ARG A 269 16.88 0.02 -28.42
CA ARG A 269 18.12 0.75 -28.70
C ARG A 269 18.06 2.21 -28.24
N GLN A 270 16.95 2.91 -28.49
CA GLN A 270 16.75 4.29 -28.02
C GLN A 270 16.78 4.36 -26.49
N LEU A 271 16.07 3.47 -25.81
CA LEU A 271 16.05 3.43 -24.35
C LEU A 271 17.42 3.09 -23.75
N GLN A 272 18.18 2.20 -24.38
CA GLN A 272 19.56 1.89 -23.98
C GLN A 272 20.48 3.12 -24.13
N MET A 273 20.40 3.85 -25.26
CA MET A 273 21.18 5.08 -25.46
C MET A 273 20.80 6.17 -24.44
N GLU A 274 19.50 6.40 -24.21
CA GLU A 274 19.01 7.35 -23.19
C GLU A 274 19.55 6.97 -21.78
N ALA A 275 19.54 5.68 -21.45
CA ALA A 275 20.05 5.17 -20.18
C ALA A 275 21.57 5.38 -20.02
N GLU A 276 22.34 5.19 -21.09
CA GLU A 276 23.79 5.42 -21.12
C GLU A 276 24.14 6.90 -21.04
N GLU A 277 23.43 7.77 -21.74
CA GLU A 277 23.61 9.22 -21.67
C GLU A 277 23.34 9.73 -20.26
N GLN A 278 22.26 9.27 -19.61
CA GLN A 278 21.99 9.62 -18.22
C GLN A 278 23.07 9.15 -17.26
N ARG A 279 23.68 7.97 -17.52
CA ARG A 279 24.83 7.48 -16.74
C ARG A 279 26.03 8.40 -16.90
N LYS A 280 26.36 8.79 -18.14
CA LYS A 280 27.46 9.72 -18.47
C LYS A 280 27.23 11.08 -17.81
N GLN A 281 26.02 11.63 -17.92
CA GLN A 281 25.66 12.94 -17.35
C GLN A 281 25.75 12.96 -15.82
N LYS A 282 25.34 11.87 -15.15
CA LYS A 282 25.41 11.75 -13.68
C LYS A 282 26.79 11.30 -13.16
N LYS A 283 27.80 11.15 -14.04
CA LYS A 283 29.16 10.68 -13.72
C LYS A 283 29.19 9.40 -12.86
N ARG A 284 28.23 8.48 -13.04
CA ARG A 284 28.15 7.24 -12.27
C ARG A 284 28.94 6.14 -12.97
N GLN A 285 29.77 5.42 -12.22
CA GLN A 285 30.50 4.25 -12.75
C GLN A 285 29.55 3.12 -13.16
N ASN A 286 28.36 3.00 -12.56
CA ASN A 286 27.39 1.93 -12.87
C ASN A 286 26.14 2.50 -13.54
N VAL A 287 25.58 1.75 -14.51
CA VAL A 287 24.25 2.01 -15.06
C VAL A 287 23.26 2.01 -13.89
N SER A 288 22.37 3.02 -13.85
CA SER A 288 21.32 3.07 -12.83
C SER A 288 20.62 1.71 -12.79
N GLY A 289 20.48 1.12 -11.60
CA GLY A 289 19.80 -0.18 -11.45
C GLY A 289 18.39 -0.20 -12.05
N LEU A 290 17.81 0.98 -12.31
CA LEU A 290 16.55 1.17 -13.02
C LEU A 290 16.57 0.62 -14.45
N HIS A 291 17.71 0.55 -15.15
CA HIS A 291 17.76 0.10 -16.55
C HIS A 291 18.22 -1.36 -16.71
N LYS A 292 18.34 -2.12 -15.61
CA LYS A 292 18.75 -3.54 -15.67
C LYS A 292 17.75 -4.40 -16.48
N TYR A 293 16.47 -4.05 -16.46
CA TYR A 293 15.45 -4.79 -17.21
C TYR A 293 15.64 -4.67 -18.74
N LEU A 294 16.31 -3.62 -19.25
CA LEU A 294 16.61 -3.49 -20.68
C LEU A 294 17.60 -4.56 -21.16
N GLN A 295 18.46 -5.05 -20.27
CA GLN A 295 19.44 -6.09 -20.58
C GLN A 295 18.82 -7.50 -20.61
N LEU A 296 17.62 -7.68 -20.04
CA LEU A 296 16.94 -8.99 -20.02
C LEU A 296 16.49 -9.44 -21.41
N LEU A 297 16.30 -8.49 -22.33
CA LEU A 297 15.93 -8.76 -23.71
C LEU A 297 17.13 -8.68 -24.67
N ASP A 298 18.32 -8.42 -24.16
CA ASP A 298 19.51 -8.28 -25.00
C ASP A 298 19.94 -9.67 -25.51
N GLY A 299 20.19 -9.77 -26.82
CA GLY A 299 20.56 -11.02 -27.49
C GLY A 299 19.45 -12.08 -27.62
N LYS A 300 18.18 -11.78 -27.29
CA LYS A 300 17.05 -12.71 -27.52
C LYS A 300 16.49 -12.55 -28.94
N ASP A 301 16.21 -13.68 -29.59
CA ASP A 301 15.65 -13.73 -30.96
C ASP A 301 14.14 -13.40 -31.02
N SER A 302 13.46 -13.39 -29.88
CA SER A 302 12.03 -13.12 -29.79
C SER A 302 11.67 -12.39 -28.51
N TYR A 303 10.70 -11.48 -28.60
CA TYR A 303 10.26 -10.59 -27.54
C TYR A 303 8.81 -10.85 -27.16
N PRO A 304 8.47 -10.84 -25.86
CA PRO A 304 7.12 -11.16 -25.43
C PRO A 304 6.21 -9.96 -25.62
N CYS A 305 4.97 -10.19 -26.03
CA CYS A 305 3.99 -9.15 -26.28
C CYS A 305 2.60 -9.63 -25.91
N LEU A 306 1.75 -8.69 -25.49
CA LEU A 306 0.32 -8.92 -25.38
C LEU A 306 -0.37 -8.23 -26.55
N VAL A 307 -1.12 -9.01 -27.31
CA VAL A 307 -1.80 -8.57 -28.54
C VAL A 307 -3.31 -8.65 -28.32
N ASP A 308 -4.03 -7.65 -28.82
CA ASP A 308 -5.49 -7.63 -28.80
C ASP A 308 -6.11 -8.38 -30.00
N ALA A 309 -7.44 -8.45 -30.03
CA ALA A 309 -8.16 -9.12 -31.11
C ALA A 309 -8.01 -8.45 -32.49
N GLU A 310 -7.59 -7.19 -32.54
CA GLU A 310 -7.33 -6.44 -33.77
C GLU A 310 -5.87 -6.62 -34.25
N GLY A 311 -5.08 -7.41 -33.54
CA GLY A 311 -3.66 -7.65 -33.85
C GLY A 311 -2.73 -6.53 -33.38
N ALA A 312 -3.21 -5.58 -32.56
CA ALA A 312 -2.39 -4.52 -32.02
C ALA A 312 -1.71 -4.92 -30.71
N VAL A 313 -0.41 -4.59 -30.59
CA VAL A 313 0.34 -4.81 -29.36
C VAL A 313 -0.08 -3.79 -28.30
N ILE A 314 -0.66 -4.28 -27.20
CA ILE A 314 -1.12 -3.48 -26.06
C ILE A 314 -0.07 -3.41 -24.94
N SER A 315 0.80 -4.41 -24.84
CA SER A 315 1.87 -4.46 -23.85
C SER A 315 3.13 -5.11 -24.44
N PHE A 316 4.30 -4.57 -24.07
CA PHE A 316 5.61 -5.13 -24.38
C PHE A 316 6.43 -5.30 -23.08
N PRO A 317 6.22 -6.38 -22.32
CA PRO A 317 6.98 -6.65 -21.09
C PRO A 317 8.46 -6.97 -21.37
N PRO A 318 9.41 -6.56 -20.50
CA PRO A 318 9.27 -5.73 -19.30
C PRO A 318 9.35 -4.21 -19.58
N ILE A 319 9.25 -3.79 -20.84
CA ILE A 319 9.61 -2.45 -21.30
C ILE A 319 8.51 -1.42 -21.05
N THR A 320 7.37 -1.55 -21.73
CA THR A 320 6.35 -0.50 -21.77
C THR A 320 4.99 -1.01 -22.19
N ASN A 321 3.97 -0.21 -21.88
CA ASN A 321 2.60 -0.40 -22.37
C ASN A 321 2.36 0.46 -23.60
N SER A 322 1.30 0.15 -24.32
CA SER A 322 0.82 0.90 -25.48
C SER A 322 0.01 2.13 -25.07
N GLU A 323 0.14 3.22 -25.82
CA GLU A 323 -0.69 4.43 -25.68
C GLU A 323 -2.18 4.13 -25.95
N LYS A 324 -2.48 3.08 -26.74
CA LYS A 324 -3.86 2.66 -27.05
C LYS A 324 -4.68 2.31 -25.82
N THR A 325 -4.06 1.71 -24.81
CA THR A 325 -4.73 1.23 -23.59
C THR A 325 -4.42 2.07 -22.36
N LYS A 326 -4.01 3.32 -22.57
CA LYS A 326 -3.55 4.22 -21.51
C LYS A 326 -4.68 4.60 -20.55
N ILE A 327 -4.38 4.48 -19.26
CA ILE A 327 -5.28 4.87 -18.17
C ILE A 327 -5.40 6.39 -18.13
N ARG A 328 -6.64 6.87 -17.99
CA ARG A 328 -7.01 8.28 -17.85
C ARG A 328 -7.69 8.51 -16.51
N LYS A 329 -8.04 9.76 -16.20
CA LYS A 329 -8.77 10.09 -14.96
C LYS A 329 -10.19 9.51 -14.97
N GLU A 330 -10.75 9.34 -16.16
CA GLU A 330 -12.10 8.85 -16.40
C GLU A 330 -12.20 7.33 -16.30
N THR A 331 -11.07 6.62 -16.39
CA THR A 331 -11.00 5.17 -16.33
C THR A 331 -11.55 4.66 -15.00
N ARG A 332 -12.48 3.71 -15.08
CA ARG A 332 -13.12 3.05 -13.93
C ARG A 332 -12.78 1.57 -13.81
N ASP A 333 -12.57 0.93 -14.95
CA ASP A 333 -12.35 -0.49 -15.06
C ASP A 333 -10.95 -0.73 -15.61
N LEU A 334 -10.15 -1.48 -14.87
CA LEU A 334 -8.76 -1.75 -15.18
C LEU A 334 -8.58 -3.21 -15.56
N PHE A 335 -7.88 -3.46 -16.66
CA PHE A 335 -7.28 -4.76 -16.92
C PHE A 335 -5.85 -4.75 -16.36
N LEU A 336 -5.59 -5.66 -15.43
CA LEU A 336 -4.30 -5.77 -14.75
C LEU A 336 -3.59 -7.03 -15.26
N GLU A 337 -2.31 -6.88 -15.59
CA GLU A 337 -1.44 -8.00 -15.92
C GLU A 337 -0.13 -7.96 -15.11
N VAL A 338 0.36 -9.13 -14.74
CA VAL A 338 1.67 -9.32 -14.16
C VAL A 338 2.37 -10.46 -14.88
N SER A 339 3.53 -10.18 -15.46
CA SER A 339 4.36 -11.19 -16.14
C SER A 339 5.69 -11.42 -15.41
N SER A 340 6.19 -12.65 -15.45
CA SER A 340 7.48 -13.07 -14.88
C SER A 340 8.10 -14.19 -15.71
N ASP A 341 9.43 -14.24 -15.73
CA ASP A 341 10.25 -15.32 -16.27
C ASP A 341 10.66 -16.34 -15.19
N THR A 342 10.49 -16.02 -13.90
CA THR A 342 11.02 -16.84 -12.79
C THR A 342 9.97 -17.76 -12.17
N SER A 343 8.80 -17.22 -11.78
CA SER A 343 7.79 -18.01 -11.07
C SER A 343 6.39 -17.41 -11.20
N LEU A 344 5.41 -18.29 -11.33
CA LEU A 344 3.99 -17.95 -11.27
C LEU A 344 3.59 -17.39 -9.89
N GLN A 345 4.18 -17.89 -8.80
CA GLN A 345 3.83 -17.46 -7.45
C GLN A 345 4.17 -15.99 -7.23
N ILE A 346 5.32 -15.54 -7.76
CA ILE A 346 5.71 -14.12 -7.67
C ILE A 346 4.71 -13.24 -8.40
N CYS A 347 4.20 -13.67 -9.58
CA CYS A 347 3.15 -12.93 -10.27
C CYS A 347 1.88 -12.79 -9.41
N LYS A 348 1.47 -13.86 -8.72
CA LYS A 348 0.30 -13.85 -7.83
C LYS A 348 0.51 -12.92 -6.63
N ASP A 349 1.64 -13.03 -5.94
CA ASP A 349 1.96 -12.20 -4.77
C ASP A 349 2.03 -10.70 -5.13
N VAL A 350 2.60 -10.40 -6.30
CA VAL A 350 2.65 -9.04 -6.85
C VAL A 350 1.26 -8.53 -7.21
N MET A 351 0.40 -9.38 -7.80
CA MET A 351 -0.98 -9.03 -8.14
C MET A 351 -1.84 -8.78 -6.89
N ASP A 352 -1.71 -9.63 -5.87
CA ASP A 352 -2.36 -9.48 -4.56
C ASP A 352 -1.99 -8.14 -3.90
N THR A 353 -0.69 -7.81 -3.91
CA THR A 353 -0.19 -6.53 -3.36
C THR A 353 -0.66 -5.32 -4.18
N LEU A 354 -0.76 -5.47 -5.50
CA LEU A 354 -1.26 -4.41 -6.38
C LEU A 354 -2.74 -4.11 -6.09
N ILE A 355 -3.59 -5.14 -6.02
CA ILE A 355 -5.03 -5.00 -5.75
C ILE A 355 -5.26 -4.30 -4.41
N LEU A 356 -4.51 -4.69 -3.37
CA LEU A 356 -4.52 -4.00 -2.08
C LEU A 356 -4.26 -2.51 -2.20
N LYS A 357 -3.16 -2.16 -2.85
CA LYS A 357 -2.72 -0.77 -2.93
C LYS A 357 -3.72 0.06 -3.72
N ILE A 358 -4.38 -0.53 -4.72
CA ILE A 358 -5.49 0.12 -5.42
C ILE A 358 -6.70 0.28 -4.49
N ALA A 359 -7.03 -0.71 -3.68
CA ALA A 359 -8.10 -0.63 -2.70
C ALA A 359 -7.87 0.45 -1.63
N GLU A 360 -6.66 0.54 -1.07
CA GLU A 360 -6.24 1.60 -0.15
C GLU A 360 -6.39 3.00 -0.79
N LEU A 361 -5.97 3.15 -2.06
CA LEU A 361 -6.08 4.41 -2.79
C LEU A 361 -7.53 4.80 -3.05
N ASN A 362 -8.39 3.84 -3.40
CA ASN A 362 -9.81 4.09 -3.65
C ASN A 362 -10.52 4.53 -2.36
N ARG A 363 -10.22 3.87 -1.23
CA ARG A 363 -10.73 4.27 0.09
C ARG A 363 -10.32 5.68 0.47
N SER A 364 -9.02 6.01 0.35
CA SER A 364 -8.52 7.37 0.63
C SER A 364 -9.19 8.44 -0.25
N ALA A 365 -9.55 8.09 -1.49
CA ALA A 365 -10.22 9.01 -2.40
C ALA A 365 -11.68 9.26 -2.01
N LEU A 366 -12.37 8.24 -1.47
CA LEU A 366 -13.73 8.38 -0.94
C LEU A 366 -13.75 9.24 0.33
N GLU A 367 -12.86 8.99 1.28
CA GLU A 367 -12.76 9.75 2.54
C GLU A 367 -12.43 11.24 2.30
N SER A 368 -11.61 11.56 1.29
CA SER A 368 -11.29 12.95 0.93
C SER A 368 -12.48 13.77 0.39
N LYS A 369 -13.56 13.10 -0.03
CA LYS A 369 -14.74 13.74 -0.61
C LYS A 369 -15.75 14.18 0.45
N GLU A 370 -15.72 13.58 1.64
CA GLU A 370 -16.59 13.95 2.76
C GLU A 370 -16.10 15.20 3.51
N GLY A 371 -14.90 15.71 3.22
CA GLY A 371 -14.32 16.89 3.86
C GLY A 371 -14.54 18.23 3.16
N SER A 372 -15.23 18.28 2.01
CA SER A 372 -15.49 19.53 1.27
C SER A 372 -16.98 19.73 1.01
N GLY A 373 -17.74 20.03 2.07
CA GLY A 373 -19.12 20.49 1.98
C GLY A 373 -19.23 21.97 2.29
N SER A 374 -19.23 22.81 1.25
CA SER A 374 -19.88 24.13 1.28
C SER A 374 -20.48 24.41 -0.10
N ASP A 375 -21.82 24.38 -0.13
CA ASP A 375 -22.81 25.07 -0.98
C ASP A 375 -22.80 24.90 -2.51
N MET A 376 -23.81 24.17 -3.02
CA MET A 376 -25.00 24.74 -3.71
C MET A 376 -25.85 23.63 -4.38
N GLU A 377 -27.17 23.80 -4.30
CA GLU A 377 -28.24 22.87 -4.67
C GLU A 377 -28.42 22.62 -6.19
N SER A 378 -28.79 21.39 -6.58
CA SER A 378 -30.06 21.04 -7.23
C SER A 378 -30.01 19.71 -8.02
N ASP A 379 -31.05 18.91 -7.81
CA ASP A 379 -31.57 17.79 -8.62
C ASP A 379 -30.69 16.58 -8.98
N ALA A 380 -30.84 15.50 -8.21
CA ALA A 380 -31.58 14.31 -8.65
C ALA A 380 -31.51 13.19 -7.58
N LEU A 381 -32.69 12.74 -7.14
CA LEU A 381 -33.02 11.47 -6.47
C LEU A 381 -31.88 10.43 -6.30
N CYS A 382 -31.42 10.23 -5.07
CA CYS A 382 -30.98 8.92 -4.56
C CYS A 382 -30.98 8.91 -3.03
N GLY A 383 -31.61 7.89 -2.43
CA GLY A 383 -31.78 7.74 -0.98
C GLY A 383 -30.49 7.47 -0.19
N PRO A 384 -30.59 7.31 1.14
CA PRO A 384 -29.44 7.10 2.02
C PRO A 384 -28.98 5.64 1.88
N GLY A 385 -27.98 5.38 1.03
CA GLY A 385 -27.53 3.99 0.85
C GLY A 385 -26.41 3.71 -0.15
N ASN A 386 -25.52 4.66 -0.47
CA ASN A 386 -24.45 4.39 -1.46
C ASN A 386 -23.05 4.85 -1.02
N LEU A 387 -22.75 4.66 0.26
CA LEU A 387 -21.40 4.79 0.81
C LEU A 387 -20.77 3.38 0.80
N ASN A 388 -19.71 3.19 0.01
CA ASN A 388 -18.98 1.93 -0.23
C ASN A 388 -19.54 1.00 -1.33
N LEU A 389 -19.49 1.43 -2.60
CA LEU A 389 -19.49 0.45 -3.70
C LEU A 389 -18.17 -0.35 -3.63
N PRO A 390 -18.23 -1.68 -3.39
CA PRO A 390 -17.03 -2.50 -3.26
C PRO A 390 -16.26 -2.54 -4.58
N LEU A 391 -14.94 -2.60 -4.49
CA LEU A 391 -14.11 -2.92 -5.66
C LEU A 391 -14.43 -4.33 -6.12
N VAL A 392 -14.62 -4.51 -7.42
CA VAL A 392 -15.00 -5.82 -7.97
C VAL A 392 -13.82 -6.39 -8.76
N VAL A 393 -13.30 -7.53 -8.33
CA VAL A 393 -12.25 -8.27 -9.05
C VAL A 393 -12.89 -9.39 -9.84
N GLU A 394 -12.82 -9.33 -11.16
CA GLU A 394 -13.28 -10.42 -12.03
C GLU A 394 -12.14 -11.36 -12.36
N GLN A 395 -12.45 -12.66 -12.35
CA GLN A 395 -11.51 -13.70 -12.71
C GLN A 395 -11.21 -13.67 -14.22
N VAL A 396 -9.92 -13.75 -14.56
CA VAL A 396 -9.46 -13.89 -15.95
C VAL A 396 -8.86 -15.28 -16.14
N ARG A 397 -9.24 -15.94 -17.24
CA ARG A 397 -8.66 -17.23 -17.63
C ARG A 397 -7.46 -17.02 -18.54
N VAL A 398 -6.35 -17.61 -18.15
CA VAL A 398 -5.18 -17.77 -19.00
C VAL A 398 -5.18 -19.22 -19.50
N VAL A 399 -5.34 -19.39 -20.81
CA VAL A 399 -5.42 -20.70 -21.47
C VAL A 399 -4.29 -20.86 -22.48
N ASP A 400 -3.90 -22.07 -22.82
CA ASP A 400 -3.04 -22.29 -24.01
C ASP A 400 -3.84 -22.15 -25.32
N MET A 401 -3.14 -22.29 -26.44
CA MET A 401 -3.75 -22.21 -27.78
C MET A 401 -4.80 -23.31 -28.01
N ASP A 402 -4.67 -24.44 -27.33
CA ASP A 402 -5.62 -25.56 -27.36
C ASP A 402 -6.82 -25.36 -26.42
N GLY A 403 -6.81 -24.27 -25.62
CA GLY A 403 -7.88 -23.92 -24.70
C GLY A 403 -7.78 -24.55 -23.31
N ASN A 404 -6.69 -25.27 -23.00
CA ASN A 404 -6.47 -25.81 -21.67
C ASN A 404 -6.10 -24.70 -20.70
N LEU A 405 -6.71 -24.72 -19.51
CA LEU A 405 -6.45 -23.74 -18.48
C LEU A 405 -5.02 -23.85 -17.93
N LYS A 406 -4.26 -22.75 -18.01
CA LYS A 406 -2.94 -22.61 -17.37
C LYS A 406 -3.05 -21.92 -16.02
N VAL A 407 -3.76 -20.79 -15.99
CA VAL A 407 -3.89 -19.97 -14.78
C VAL A 407 -5.31 -19.42 -14.71
N LEU A 408 -5.91 -19.51 -13.54
CA LEU A 408 -7.14 -18.79 -13.19
C LEU A 408 -6.82 -17.93 -11.97
N TYR A 409 -7.03 -16.62 -12.08
CA TYR A 409 -6.78 -15.70 -10.99
C TYR A 409 -7.88 -14.63 -10.90
N PRO A 410 -8.31 -14.25 -9.68
CA PRO A 410 -7.93 -14.85 -8.39
C PRO A 410 -8.62 -16.20 -8.15
N SER A 411 -7.89 -17.22 -7.70
CA SER A 411 -8.45 -18.53 -7.30
C SER A 411 -8.91 -18.55 -5.84
N LYS A 412 -9.40 -19.70 -5.35
CA LYS A 412 -9.90 -19.85 -3.95
C LYS A 412 -8.81 -19.62 -2.89
N THR A 413 -7.54 -19.82 -3.22
CA THR A 413 -6.41 -19.62 -2.30
C THR A 413 -5.72 -18.27 -2.47
N ASP A 414 -5.98 -17.57 -3.58
CA ASP A 414 -5.38 -16.27 -3.85
C ASP A 414 -6.10 -15.17 -3.04
N LEU A 415 -5.44 -14.05 -2.78
CA LEU A 415 -5.87 -12.98 -1.87
C LEU A 415 -5.96 -13.39 -0.38
N ALA A 416 -5.68 -14.65 -0.01
CA ALA A 416 -5.78 -15.15 1.37
C ALA A 416 -4.71 -14.57 2.30
N THR A 417 -3.49 -14.37 1.80
CA THR A 417 -2.36 -13.73 2.52
C THR A 417 -2.68 -12.30 2.95
N VAL A 418 -3.72 -11.75 2.32
CA VAL A 418 -4.13 -10.36 2.37
C VAL A 418 -5.45 -10.16 3.10
N SER A 419 -6.09 -11.28 3.49
CA SER A 419 -7.41 -11.35 4.10
C SER A 419 -7.50 -10.64 5.46
N SER A 420 -6.38 -10.27 6.09
CA SER A 420 -6.39 -9.47 7.32
C SER A 420 -6.79 -8.01 7.06
N LEU A 421 -6.58 -7.50 5.85
CA LEU A 421 -6.86 -6.12 5.45
C LEU A 421 -8.01 -6.01 4.43
N LEU A 422 -8.35 -7.13 3.78
CA LEU A 422 -9.38 -7.23 2.75
C LEU A 422 -10.46 -8.25 3.16
N THR A 423 -11.71 -7.81 3.13
CA THR A 423 -12.87 -8.72 3.15
C THR A 423 -13.18 -9.12 1.72
N VAL A 424 -12.93 -10.38 1.39
CA VAL A 424 -13.18 -10.94 0.06
C VAL A 424 -14.56 -11.58 0.05
N ILE A 425 -15.52 -10.93 -0.62
CA ILE A 425 -16.86 -11.49 -0.86
C ILE A 425 -16.78 -12.33 -2.13
N ARG A 426 -17.01 -13.64 -2.03
CA ARG A 426 -17.02 -14.57 -3.17
C ARG A 426 -18.42 -14.93 -3.60
#